data_AF-A0A6V7MD33-F1
#
_entry.id   AF-A0A6V7MD33-F1
#
_cell.length_a   1.000
_cell.length_b   1.000
_cell.length_c   1.000
_cell.angle_alpha   90.00
_cell.angle_beta   90.00
_cell.angle_gamma   90.00
#
_symmetry.space_group_name_H-M   'P 1'
#
loop_
_entity.id
_entity.type
_entity.pdbx_description
1 polymer ?
#
loop_
_entity_poly.entity_id
_entity_poly.type
_entity_poly.pdbx_seq_one_letter_code
_entity_poly.pdbx_strand_id
1 'polypeptide(L)' 'IPNHLMWLCFFYLSFHSALNLMGELLHFADRNFYCDWWNANNIDTFWRTWNMPVHRWAV' A
#
# COMPACT_ATOMS: atom_id res chain seq x y z
N ILE A 1 -16.50 12.39 -5.60
CA ILE A 1 -17.01 11.15 -4.97
C ILE A 1 -16.59 9.90 -5.75
N PRO A 2 -16.86 9.75 -7.06
CA PRO A 2 -16.46 8.54 -7.81
C PRO A 2 -14.93 8.38 -7.88
N ASN A 3 -14.20 9.47 -8.12
CA ASN A 3 -12.74 9.45 -8.21
C ASN A 3 -12.05 8.92 -6.94
N HIS A 4 -12.52 9.34 -5.76
CA HIS A 4 -11.94 8.85 -4.50
C HIS A 4 -12.23 7.37 -4.27
N LEU A 5 -13.44 6.90 -4.61
CA LEU A 5 -13.77 5.48 -4.54
C LEU A 5 -12.92 4.67 -5.52
N MET A 6 -12.73 5.15 -6.76
CA MET A 6 -11.85 4.50 -7.73
C MET A 6 -10.41 4.42 -7.23
N TRP A 7 -9.89 5.48 -6.62
CA TRP A 7 -8.56 5.49 -6.03
C TRP A 7 -8.41 4.47 -4.88
N LEU A 8 -9.40 4.38 -3.99
CA LEU A 8 -9.43 3.37 -2.92
C LEU A 8 -9.51 1.94 -3.45
N CYS A 9 -10.35 1.70 -4.47
CA CYS A 9 -10.43 0.40 -5.13
C CYS A 9 -9.12 0.03 -5.80
N PHE A 10 -8.49 0.97 -6.51
CA PHE A 10 -7.20 0.74 -7.14
C PHE A 10 -6.12 0.42 -6.10
N PHE A 11 -6.09 1.15 -4.98
CA PHE A 11 -5.19 0.86 -3.88
C PHE A 11 -5.37 -0.58 -3.37
N TYR A 12 -6.60 -1.00 -3.10
CA TYR A 12 -6.89 -2.35 -2.62
C TYR A 12 -6.48 -3.41 -3.65
N LEU A 13 -6.88 -3.25 -4.91
CA LEU A 13 -6.57 -4.22 -5.97
C LEU A 13 -5.06 -4.37 -6.19
N SER A 14 -4.31 -3.27 -6.17
CA SER A 14 -2.87 -3.30 -6.39
C SER A 14 -2.10 -3.74 -5.15
N PHE A 15 -2.21 -3.02 -4.02
CA PHE A 15 -1.36 -3.23 -2.86
C PHE A 15 -1.82 -4.39 -1.98
N HIS A 16 -3.13 -4.60 -1.86
CA HIS A 16 -3.65 -5.71 -1.08
C HIS A 16 -3.73 -6.98 -1.92
N SER A 17 -4.42 -6.99 -3.07
CA SER A 17 -4.65 -8.23 -3.82
C SER A 17 -3.46 -8.64 -4.70
N ALA A 18 -3.00 -7.77 -5.61
CA ALA A 18 -1.98 -8.15 -6.60
C ALA A 18 -0.61 -8.44 -5.95
N LEU A 19 -0.14 -7.59 -5.03
CA LEU A 19 1.16 -7.81 -4.36
C LEU A 19 1.16 -9.01 -3.42
N ASN A 20 0.06 -9.29 -2.70
CA ASN A 20 -0.02 -10.53 -1.92
C ASN A 20 -0.07 -11.76 -2.82
N LEU A 21 -0.80 -11.71 -3.95
CA LEU A 21 -0.80 -12.80 -4.92
C LEU A 21 0.60 -13.06 -5.48
N MET A 22 1.33 -12.00 -5.87
CA MET A 22 2.72 -12.13 -6.30
C MET A 22 3.61 -12.66 -5.18
N GLY A 23 3.42 -12.21 -3.94
CA GLY A 23 4.16 -12.69 -2.78
C GLY A 23 3.97 -14.18 -2.53
N GLU A 24 2.74 -14.69 -2.65
CA GLU A 24 2.48 -16.14 -2.60
C GLU A 24 3.15 -16.87 -3.76
N LEU A 25 2.99 -16.41 -5.01
CA LEU A 25 3.56 -17.08 -6.19
C LEU A 25 5.09 -17.14 -6.16
N LEU A 26 5.74 -16.12 -5.59
CA LEU A 26 7.19 -16.01 -5.50
C LEU A 26 7.76 -16.57 -4.19
N HIS A 27 6.91 -17.13 -3.31
CA HIS A 27 7.28 -17.52 -1.94
C HIS A 27 8.00 -16.40 -1.18
N PHE A 28 7.58 -15.15 -1.42
CA PHE A 28 8.12 -13.97 -0.76
C PHE A 28 7.46 -13.77 0.61
N ALA A 29 8.26 -13.87 1.67
CA ALA A 29 7.78 -13.83 3.04
C ALA A 29 7.43 -12.42 3.55
N ASP A 30 8.08 -11.37 3.04
CA ASP A 30 7.81 -9.99 3.49
C ASP A 30 6.57 -9.42 2.78
N ARG A 31 5.44 -9.34 3.48
CA ARG A 31 4.16 -8.87 2.93
C ARG A 31 3.77 -7.48 3.40
N ASN A 32 4.74 -6.72 3.93
CA ASN A 32 4.50 -5.40 4.48
C ASN A 32 4.50 -4.33 3.38
N PHE A 33 3.48 -4.36 2.52
CA PHE A 33 3.34 -3.45 1.39
C PHE A 33 2.75 -2.08 1.77
N TYR A 34 2.01 -2.00 2.87
CA TYR A 34 1.41 -0.76 3.40
C TYR A 34 1.16 -0.90 4.91
N CYS A 35 1.07 0.22 5.62
CA CYS A 35 0.69 0.31 7.04
C CYS A 35 -0.66 1.05 7.19
N ASP A 36 -1.07 1.37 8.43
CA ASP A 36 -2.34 2.04 8.77
C ASP A 36 -2.41 3.52 8.31
N TRP A 37 -2.25 3.76 7.01
CA TRP A 37 -2.20 5.10 6.41
C TRP A 37 -3.51 5.86 6.56
N TRP A 38 -4.64 5.16 6.69
CA TRP A 38 -5.96 5.77 6.92
C TRP A 38 -6.10 6.41 8.30
N ASN A 39 -5.29 5.97 9.27
CA ASN A 39 -5.23 6.52 10.63
C ASN A 39 -4.07 7.54 10.81
N ALA A 40 -3.47 8.00 9.72
CA ALA A 40 -2.36 8.95 9.79
C ALA A 40 -2.82 10.31 10.34
N ASN A 41 -2.17 10.78 11.41
CA ASN A 41 -2.44 12.09 12.02
C ASN A 41 -1.87 13.27 11.22
N ASN A 42 -0.88 13.02 10.35
CA ASN A 42 -0.18 14.03 9.56
C ASN A 42 0.03 13.55 8.13
N ILE A 43 0.15 14.49 7.19
CA ILE A 43 0.37 14.18 5.77
C ILE A 43 1.70 13.46 5.51
N ASP A 44 2.74 13.78 6.30
CA ASP A 44 4.03 13.06 6.25
C ASP A 44 3.82 11.57 6.54
N THR A 45 3.16 11.25 7.66
CA THR A 45 2.88 9.87 8.05
C THR A 45 2.03 9.15 7.00
N PHE A 46 1.06 9.84 6.39
CA PHE A 46 0.25 9.29 5.29
C PHE A 46 1.12 8.82 4.12
N TRP A 47 2.02 9.67 3.61
CA TRP A 47 2.86 9.32 2.46
C TRP A 47 3.86 8.19 2.76
N ARG A 48 4.32 8.09 4.00
CA ARG A 48 5.30 7.07 4.43
C ARG A 48 4.66 5.70 4.64
N THR A 49 3.38 5.67 5.04
CA THR A 49 2.66 4.44 5.39
C THR A 49 1.82 3.90 4.23
N TRP A 50 1.45 4.73 3.27
CA TRP A 50 0.62 4.34 2.12
C TRP A 50 1.32 3.35 1.18
N ASN A 51 2.60 3.56 0.88
CA ASN A 51 3.38 2.72 -0.03
C ASN A 51 4.76 2.43 0.57
N MET A 52 4.82 1.43 1.44
CA MET A 52 6.03 1.07 2.17
C MET A 52 7.20 0.68 1.25
N PRO A 53 7.01 -0.12 0.18
CA PRO A 53 8.09 -0.47 -0.75
C PRO A 53 8.75 0.76 -1.39
N VAL A 54 7.96 1.71 -1.88
CA VAL A 54 8.49 2.94 -2.51
C VAL A 54 9.15 3.83 -1.47
N HIS A 55 8.52 3.99 -0.29
CA HIS A 55 9.10 4.80 0.76
C HIS A 55 10.45 4.25 1.25
N ARG A 56 10.54 2.92 1.46
CA ARG A 56 11.80 2.24 1.84
C ARG A 56 12.87 2.29 0.75
N TRP A 57 12.48 2.43 -0.52
CA TRP A 57 13.43 2.54 -1.63
C TRP A 57 13.96 3.97 -1.80
N ALA A 58 13.12 4.98 -1.58
CA ALA A 58 13.46 6.38 -1.79
C ALA A 58 14.20 7.04 -0.60
N VAL A 59 14.23 6.37 0.56
CA VAL A 59 15.00 6.74 1.76
C VAL A 59 16.33 6.00 1.76
#